data_AF-A0A7C5AST6-F1
#
_entry.id   AF-A0A7C5AST6-F1
#
_cell.length_a   1.000
_cell.length_b   1.000
_cell.length_c   1.000
_cell.angle_alpha   90.00
_cell.angle_beta   90.00
_cell.angle_gamma   90.00
#
_symmetry.space_group_name_H-M   'P 1'
#
loop_
_entity.id
_entity.type
_entity.pdbx_description
1 polymer ?
#
loop_
_entity_poly.entity_id
_entity_poly.type
_entity_poly.pdbx_seq_one_letter_code
_entity_poly.pdbx_strand_id
1 'polypeptide(L)'
;MPLPMRPLDDRSFQDLVDEAKKRIPLYCPEWTDHNVSDPGVTLIELFAWMVDILLYRLNQVPDRHYIKLLELLGIQLEPPQ
;
A
#
# COMPACT_ATOMS: atom_id res chain seq x y z
N MET A 1 23.19 -13.19 -9.44
CA MET A 1 22.34 -13.11 -8.24
C MET A 1 21.18 -12.17 -8.55
N PRO A 2 19.92 -12.57 -8.32
CA PRO A 2 18.80 -11.63 -8.41
C PRO A 2 18.96 -10.55 -7.33
N LEU A 3 18.60 -9.30 -7.66
CA LEU A 3 18.56 -8.22 -6.69
C LEU A 3 17.44 -8.52 -5.68
N PRO A 4 17.67 -8.28 -4.37
CA PRO A 4 16.62 -8.48 -3.38
C PRO A 4 15.48 -7.49 -3.65
N MET A 5 14.28 -8.00 -3.94
CA MET A 5 13.09 -7.13 -4.01
C MET A 5 12.77 -6.65 -2.61
N ARG A 6 12.74 -5.34 -2.43
CA ARG A 6 12.24 -4.68 -1.22
C ARG A 6 10.89 -4.04 -1.54
N PRO A 7 9.91 -4.10 -0.63
CA PRO A 7 8.70 -3.30 -0.78
C PRO A 7 9.05 -1.82 -0.91
N LEU A 8 8.30 -1.11 -1.74
CA LEU A 8 8.37 0.35 -1.87
C LEU A 8 7.81 1.03 -0.62
N ASP A 9 6.78 0.43 -0.03
CA ASP A 9 6.17 0.85 1.23
C ASP A 9 5.90 -0.40 2.07
N ASP A 10 6.47 -0.45 3.27
CA ASP A 10 6.47 -1.62 4.15
C ASP A 10 5.45 -1.53 5.30
N ARG A 11 4.57 -0.51 5.29
CA ARG A 11 3.53 -0.35 6.31
C ARG A 11 2.54 -1.51 6.27
N SER A 12 2.26 -2.06 7.45
CA SER A 12 1.21 -3.05 7.65
C SER A 12 -0.14 -2.40 7.95
N PHE A 13 -1.21 -3.19 7.86
CA PHE A 13 -2.53 -2.80 8.37
C PHE A 13 -2.49 -2.14 9.77
N GLN A 14 -1.73 -2.72 10.72
CA GLN A 14 -1.68 -2.19 12.08
C GLN A 14 -0.98 -0.82 12.13
N ASP A 15 0.08 -0.64 11.34
CA ASP A 15 0.77 0.65 11.25
C ASP A 15 -0.18 1.74 10.75
N LEU A 16 -1.04 1.41 9.78
CA LEU A 16 -2.04 2.32 9.22
C LEU A 16 -3.12 2.68 10.25
N VAL A 17 -3.62 1.70 11.01
CA VAL A 17 -4.60 1.94 12.08
C VAL A 17 -4.01 2.80 13.18
N ASP A 18 -2.78 2.50 13.61
CA ASP A 18 -2.10 3.24 14.68
C ASP A 18 -1.78 4.67 14.25
N GLU A 19 -1.35 4.88 13.00
CA GLU A 19 -1.10 6.21 12.43
C GLU A 19 -2.40 7.04 12.38
N ALA A 20 -3.52 6.44 11.96
CA ALA A 20 -4.82 7.10 11.95
C ALA A 20 -5.29 7.47 13.36
N LYS A 21 -5.19 6.54 14.33
CA LYS A 21 -5.56 6.79 15.74
C LYS A 21 -4.74 7.91 16.37
N LYS A 22 -3.43 7.96 16.09
CA LYS A 22 -2.53 9.04 16.56
C LYS A 22 -2.93 10.43 16.04
N ARG A 23 -3.64 10.49 14.91
CA ARG A 23 -4.10 11.74 14.31
C ARG A 23 -5.44 12.22 14.86
N ILE A 24 -6.22 11.37 15.54
CA ILE A 24 -7.56 11.74 16.06
C ILE A 24 -7.51 13.00 16.93
N PRO A 25 -6.60 13.15 17.92
CA PRO A 25 -6.59 14.33 18.78
C PRO A 25 -6.33 15.65 18.03
N LEU A 26 -5.71 15.58 16.85
CA LEU A 26 -5.43 16.75 16.02
C LEU A 26 -6.65 17.18 15.19
N TYR A 27 -7.41 16.23 14.64
CA TYR A 27 -8.49 16.51 13.71
C TYR A 27 -9.89 16.48 14.35
N CYS A 28 -10.09 15.64 15.36
CA CYS A 28 -11.37 15.40 16.02
C CYS A 28 -11.17 15.30 17.55
N PRO A 29 -10.75 16.39 18.23
CA PRO A 29 -10.50 16.37 19.68
C PRO A 29 -11.74 16.03 20.52
N GLU A 30 -12.95 16.24 19.99
CA GLU A 30 -14.23 15.85 20.61
C GLU A 30 -14.49 14.34 20.59
N TRP A 31 -13.84 13.61 19.68
CA TRP A 31 -13.93 12.16 19.62
C TRP A 31 -13.00 11.56 20.68
N THR A 32 -13.60 11.03 21.73
CA THR A 32 -12.89 10.59 22.94
C THR A 32 -13.02 9.09 23.21
N ASP A 33 -14.07 8.47 22.68
CA ASP A 33 -14.29 7.03 22.79
C ASP A 33 -13.66 6.30 21.59
N HIS A 34 -12.56 5.61 21.83
CA HIS A 34 -11.81 4.86 20.81
C HIS A 34 -11.86 3.35 21.07
N ASN A 35 -12.97 2.87 21.63
CA ASN A 35 -13.16 1.44 21.88
C ASN A 35 -13.30 0.64 20.57
N VAL A 36 -13.15 -0.69 20.64
CA VAL A 36 -13.22 -1.58 19.45
C VAL A 36 -14.63 -1.63 18.84
N SER A 37 -15.66 -1.33 19.63
CA SER A 37 -17.05 -1.26 19.17
C SER A 37 -17.44 0.11 18.61
N ASP A 38 -16.53 1.08 18.60
CA ASP A 38 -16.78 2.42 18.09
C ASP A 38 -16.89 2.38 16.56
N PRO A 39 -18.00 2.86 15.97
CA PRO A 39 -18.18 2.84 14.52
C PRO A 39 -17.12 3.65 13.75
N GLY A 40 -16.58 4.72 14.35
CA GLY A 40 -15.47 5.48 13.78
C GLY A 40 -14.18 4.67 13.73
N VAL A 41 -13.90 3.86 14.76
CA VAL A 41 -12.78 2.91 14.74
C VAL A 41 -13.00 1.85 13.65
N THR A 42 -14.22 1.33 13.47
CA THR A 42 -14.52 0.41 12.36
C THR A 42 -14.26 1.05 10.99
N LEU A 43 -14.57 2.34 10.81
CA LEU A 43 -14.24 3.04 9.56
C LEU A 43 -12.73 3.17 9.35
N ILE A 44 -11.97 3.50 10.40
CA ILE A 44 -10.50 3.53 10.34
C ILE A 44 -9.96 2.17 9.87
N GLU A 45 -10.44 1.08 10.47
CA GLU A 45 -10.02 -0.28 10.10
C GLU A 45 -10.41 -0.63 8.66
N LEU A 46 -11.62 -0.29 8.21
CA LEU A 46 -12.05 -0.52 6.83
C LEU A 46 -11.12 0.19 5.82
N PHE A 47 -10.81 1.47 6.06
CA PHE A 47 -9.93 2.21 5.18
C PHE A 47 -8.47 1.74 5.26
N ALA A 48 -7.99 1.36 6.45
CA ALA A 48 -6.67 0.76 6.60
C ALA A 48 -6.56 -0.54 5.79
N TRP A 49 -7.59 -1.38 5.80
CA TRP A 49 -7.64 -2.59 4.98
C TRP A 49 -7.64 -2.29 3.47
N MET A 50 -8.40 -1.28 3.03
CA MET A 50 -8.38 -0.86 1.62
C MET A 50 -6.98 -0.39 1.20
N VAL A 51 -6.29 0.37 2.05
CA VAL A 51 -4.92 0.84 1.77
C VAL A 51 -3.93 -0.32 1.78
N ASP A 52 -4.03 -1.26 2.72
CA ASP A 52 -3.18 -2.47 2.76
C ASP A 52 -3.23 -3.25 1.43
N ILE A 53 -4.42 -3.39 0.83
CA ILE A 53 -4.58 -3.98 -0.51
C ILE A 53 -3.88 -3.15 -1.60
N LEU A 54 -3.93 -1.82 -1.50
CA LEU A 54 -3.24 -0.94 -2.44
C LEU A 54 -1.71 -1.07 -2.28
N LEU A 55 -1.20 -1.15 -1.05
CA LEU A 55 0.22 -1.36 -0.78
C LEU A 55 0.71 -2.71 -1.31
N TYR A 56 -0.08 -3.77 -1.15
CA TYR A 56 0.21 -5.08 -1.76
C TYR A 56 0.37 -4.99 -3.28
N ARG A 57 -0.48 -4.21 -3.97
CA ARG A 57 -0.39 -4.01 -5.42
C ARG A 57 0.79 -3.11 -5.80
N LEU A 58 1.04 -2.06 -5.02
CA LEU A 58 2.13 -1.11 -5.24
C LEU A 58 3.50 -1.80 -5.13
N ASN A 59 3.63 -2.73 -4.19
CA ASN A 59 4.88 -3.47 -3.95
C ASN A 59 5.16 -4.57 -4.98
N GLN A 60 4.29 -4.74 -5.97
CA GLN A 60 4.55 -5.62 -7.11
C GLN A 60 5.25 -4.82 -8.21
N VAL A 61 6.17 -5.48 -8.91
CA VAL A 61 6.70 -5.00 -10.19
C VAL A 61 5.97 -5.78 -11.29
N PRO A 62 4.93 -5.20 -11.93
CA PRO A 62 4.25 -5.88 -13.03
C PRO A 62 5.22 -6.22 -14.17
N ASP A 63 4.99 -7.34 -14.86
CA ASP A 63 5.75 -7.75 -16.05
C ASP A 63 5.82 -6.65 -17.12
N ARG A 64 4.80 -5.81 -17.19
CA ARG A 64 4.76 -4.64 -18.08
C ARG A 64 5.91 -3.65 -17.81
N HIS A 65 6.30 -3.45 -16.56
CA HIS A 65 7.43 -2.57 -16.23
C HIS A 65 8.74 -3.17 -16.74
N TYR A 66 8.92 -4.50 -16.58
CA TYR A 66 10.08 -5.19 -17.12
C TYR A 66 10.17 -5.03 -18.64
N ILE A 67 9.06 -5.26 -19.36
CA ILE A 67 9.00 -5.07 -20.83
C ILE A 67 9.32 -3.62 -21.21
N LYS A 68 8.75 -2.62 -20.52
CA LYS A 68 9.03 -1.21 -20.84
C LYS A 68 10.46 -0.80 -20.53
N LEU A 69 11.09 -1.37 -19.50
CA LEU A 69 12.51 -1.17 -19.24
C LEU A 69 13.38 -1.77 -20.35
N LEU A 70 13.04 -2.95 -20.88
CA LEU A 70 13.72 -3.54 -22.04
C LEU A 70 13.56 -2.68 -23.29
N GLU A 71 12.35 -2.18 -23.57
CA GLU A 71 12.11 -1.28 -24.69
C GLU A 71 12.93 0.03 -24.59
N LEU A 72 13.07 0.60 -23.38
CA LEU A 72 13.93 1.77 -23.15
C LEU A 72 15.41 1.48 -23.41
N LEU A 73 15.85 0.24 -23.25
CA LEU A 73 17.19 -0.23 -23.62
C LEU A 73 17.32 -0.54 -25.12
N GLY A 74 16.26 -0.34 -25.92
CA GLY A 74 16.23 -0.62 -27.35
C GLY A 74 15.98 -2.09 -27.69
N ILE A 75 15.62 -2.93 -26.72
CA ILE A 75 15.32 -4.35 -26.94
C ILE A 75 13.88 -4.48 -27.41
N GLN A 76 13.66 -5.16 -28.54
CA GLN A 76 12.34 -5.40 -29.13
C GLN A 76 12.06 -6.90 -29.22
N LEU A 77 10.80 -7.28 -29.13
CA LEU A 77 10.34 -8.66 -29.35
C LEU A 77 10.54 -9.03 -30.82
N GLU A 78 11.14 -10.20 -31.07
CA GLU A 78 11.25 -10.74 -32.42
C GLU A 78 9.88 -11.19 -32.93
N PRO A 79 9.61 -11.04 -34.24
CA PRO A 79 8.39 -11.57 -34.84
C PRO A 79 8.36 -13.11 -34.77
N PRO A 80 7.17 -13.73 -34.71
CA PRO A 80 7.05 -15.18 -34.74
C PRO A 80 7.61 -15.76 -36.06
N GLN A 81 8.27 -16.91 -35.97
CA GLN A 81 8.79 -17.69 -37.10
C GLN A 81 7.78 -18.73 -37.58
#